data_AF-W8TCQ9-F1
#
_entry.id   AF-W8TCQ9-F1
#
_cell.length_a   1.000
_cell.length_b   1.000
_cell.length_c   1.000
_cell.angle_alpha   90.00
_cell.angle_beta   90.00
_cell.angle_gamma   90.00
#
_symmetry.space_group_name_H-M   'P 1'
#
loop_
_entity.id
_entity.type
_entity.pdbx_description
1 polymer ?
#
loop_
_entity_poly.entity_id
_entity_poly.type
_entity_poly.pdbx_seq_one_letter_code
_entity_poly.pdbx_strand_id
1 'polypeptide(L)'
;MGIKITNELVKFVYLNTPDKCAVERELDRLYDIISNNLSKAKSVRDLKNAQSDFDMLMQISEVLKLRGDFESDEIDKYIQKSSVLIEKLEIKREYIRRKRSYSGIYIYA
;
A
#
# COMPACT_ATOMS: atom_id res chain seq x y z
N MET A 1 10.61 -4.16 -12.69
CA MET A 1 10.52 -5.01 -11.49
C MET A 1 10.23 -4.10 -10.32
N GLY A 2 9.08 -4.26 -9.65
CA GLY A 2 8.76 -3.50 -8.43
C GLY A 2 9.38 -4.18 -7.22
N ILE A 3 9.81 -3.40 -6.24
CA ILE A 3 10.26 -3.91 -4.94
C ILE A 3 9.06 -4.55 -4.26
N LYS A 4 9.19 -5.82 -3.85
CA LYS A 4 8.20 -6.50 -3.00
C LYS A 4 8.53 -6.18 -1.55
N ILE A 5 7.56 -5.63 -0.84
CA ILE A 5 7.64 -5.52 0.61
C ILE A 5 7.39 -6.94 1.16
N THR A 6 8.24 -7.43 2.04
CA THR A 6 8.07 -8.73 2.69
C THR A 6 7.85 -8.54 4.19
N ASN A 7 7.04 -9.43 4.79
CA ASN A 7 6.76 -9.43 6.23
C ASN A 7 8.03 -9.50 7.09
N GLU A 8 9.09 -10.13 6.59
CA GLU A 8 10.38 -10.21 7.27
C GLU A 8 11.11 -8.87 7.29
N LEU A 9 11.06 -8.11 6.19
CA LEU A 9 11.68 -6.78 6.11
C LEU A 9 10.96 -5.80 7.04
N VAL A 10 9.64 -5.89 7.08
CA VAL A 10 8.79 -5.11 7.98
C VAL A 10 9.09 -5.43 9.45
N LYS A 11 9.09 -6.71 9.84
CA LYS A 11 9.37 -7.08 11.23
C LYS A 11 10.80 -6.74 11.64
N PHE A 12 11.77 -6.97 10.77
CA PHE A 12 13.20 -6.81 11.10
C PHE A 12 13.60 -5.34 11.21
N VAL A 13 13.07 -4.46 10.36
CA VAL A 13 13.36 -3.01 10.41
C VAL A 13 12.56 -2.33 11.53
N TYR A 14 11.28 -2.65 11.71
CA TYR A 14 10.42 -1.83 12.60
C TYR A 14 10.47 -2.25 14.08
N LEU A 15 10.72 -3.52 14.40
CA LEU A 15 10.84 -3.97 15.80
C LEU A 15 12.22 -3.71 16.41
N ASN A 16 13.28 -3.62 15.59
CA ASN A 16 14.66 -3.52 16.07
C ASN A 16 15.32 -2.15 15.83
N THR A 17 14.69 -1.22 15.11
CA THR A 17 15.26 0.12 14.89
C THR A 17 14.85 1.06 16.04
N PRO A 18 15.75 1.44 16.96
CA PRO A 18 15.40 2.27 18.11
C PRO A 18 15.06 3.72 17.75
N ASP A 19 15.52 4.20 16.59
CA ASP A 19 15.33 5.59 16.15
C ASP A 19 13.98 5.79 15.44
N LYS A 20 13.09 6.58 16.06
CA LYS A 20 11.80 7.00 15.53
C LYS A 20 11.93 7.72 14.17
N CYS A 21 12.91 8.60 14.01
CA CYS A 21 13.10 9.36 12.77
C CYS A 21 13.56 8.49 11.59
N ALA A 22 14.26 7.38 11.87
CA ALA A 22 14.59 6.39 10.84
C ALA A 22 13.33 5.64 10.40
N VAL A 23 12.48 5.26 11.36
CA VAL A 23 11.21 4.56 11.13
C VAL A 23 10.25 5.41 10.28
N GLU A 24 10.09 6.69 10.60
CA GLU A 24 9.25 7.63 9.83
C GLU A 24 9.70 7.76 8.37
N ARG A 25 11.01 7.94 8.16
CA ARG A 25 11.56 8.07 6.80
C ARG A 25 11.33 6.81 5.97
N GLU A 26 11.44 5.64 6.57
CA GLU A 26 11.13 4.38 5.87
C GLU A 26 9.63 4.23 5.62
N LEU A 27 8.76 4.62 6.55
CA LEU A 27 7.31 4.63 6.29
C LEU A 27 6.97 5.51 5.10
N ASP A 28 7.42 6.75 5.09
CA ASP A 28 7.16 7.67 3.99
C ASP A 28 7.66 7.12 2.64
N ARG A 29 8.85 6.50 2.62
CA ARG A 29 9.37 5.80 1.43
C ARG A 29 8.47 4.66 0.98
N LEU A 30 7.99 3.82 1.91
CA LEU A 30 7.10 2.71 1.57
C LEU A 30 5.77 3.22 0.99
N TYR A 31 5.18 4.25 1.59
CA TYR A 31 3.97 4.89 1.07
C TYR A 31 4.17 5.45 -0.34
N ASP A 32 5.31 6.08 -0.61
CA ASP A 32 5.65 6.59 -1.94
C ASP A 32 5.86 5.48 -2.97
N ILE A 33 6.52 4.38 -2.59
CA ILE A 33 6.71 3.21 -3.44
C ILE A 33 5.35 2.60 -3.80
N ILE A 34 4.46 2.43 -2.82
CA ILE A 34 3.13 1.85 -3.03
C ILE A 34 2.29 2.78 -3.93
N SER A 35 2.31 4.09 -3.68
CA SER A 35 1.64 5.08 -4.53
C SER A 35 2.12 5.00 -5.99
N ASN A 36 3.44 4.88 -6.19
CA ASN A 36 4.05 4.73 -7.52
C ASN A 36 3.73 3.39 -8.19
N ASN A 37 3.71 2.29 -7.43
CA ASN A 37 3.32 0.98 -7.93
C ASN A 37 1.85 0.98 -8.35
N LEU A 38 1.00 1.60 -7.52
CA LEU A 38 -0.42 1.75 -7.79
C LEU A 38 -0.64 2.57 -9.06
N SER A 39 0.06 3.70 -9.25
CA SER A 39 -0.07 4.53 -10.47
C SER A 39 0.38 3.80 -11.73
N LYS A 40 1.37 2.91 -11.62
CA LYS A 40 1.87 2.07 -12.73
C LYS A 40 1.11 0.76 -12.94
N ALA A 41 0.25 0.35 -12.00
CA ALA A 41 -0.55 -0.87 -12.13
C ALA A 41 -1.44 -0.82 -13.37
N LYS A 42 -1.28 -1.81 -14.26
CA LYS A 42 -2.05 -1.95 -15.50
C LYS A 42 -2.83 -3.27 -15.54
N SER A 43 -2.51 -4.22 -14.67
CA SER A 43 -3.11 -5.55 -14.65
C SER A 43 -3.78 -5.87 -13.31
N VAL A 44 -4.68 -6.86 -13.32
CA VAL A 44 -5.30 -7.40 -12.10
C VAL A 44 -4.28 -8.02 -11.15
N ARG A 45 -3.15 -8.53 -11.69
CA ARG A 45 -2.06 -9.07 -10.88
C ARG A 45 -1.36 -7.96 -10.09
N ASP A 46 -1.12 -6.82 -10.70
CA ASP A 46 -0.52 -5.65 -10.04
C ASP A 46 -1.45 -5.11 -8.94
N LEU A 47 -2.76 -5.11 -9.18
CA LEU A 47 -3.75 -4.72 -8.17
C LEU A 47 -3.78 -5.70 -6.98
N LYS A 48 -3.61 -7.01 -7.21
CA LYS A 48 -3.50 -7.99 -6.12
C LYS A 48 -2.22 -7.80 -5.30
N ASN A 49 -1.11 -7.49 -5.95
CA ASN A 49 0.14 -7.20 -5.26
C ASN A 49 0.01 -5.93 -4.40
N ALA A 50 -0.57 -4.86 -4.97
CA ALA A 50 -0.82 -3.62 -4.23
C ALA A 50 -1.76 -3.85 -3.04
N GLN A 51 -2.79 -4.69 -3.17
CA GLN A 51 -3.64 -5.10 -2.04
C GLN A 51 -2.82 -5.76 -0.92
N SER A 52 -1.94 -6.69 -1.27
CA SER A 52 -1.06 -7.35 -0.30
C SER A 52 -0.10 -6.36 0.37
N ASP A 53 0.39 -5.35 -0.35
CA ASP A 53 1.24 -4.30 0.21
C ASP A 53 0.44 -3.43 1.22
N PHE A 54 -0.85 -3.18 0.98
CA PHE A 54 -1.73 -2.48 1.94
C PHE A 54 -1.98 -3.28 3.21
N ASP A 55 -2.22 -4.58 3.09
CA ASP A 55 -2.41 -5.45 4.26
C ASP A 55 -1.15 -5.44 5.16
N MET A 56 0.04 -5.36 4.55
CA MET A 56 1.30 -5.20 5.30
C MET A 56 1.42 -3.83 5.97
N LEU A 57 1.01 -2.73 5.33
CA LEU A 57 0.98 -1.40 5.97
C LEU A 57 0.05 -1.36 7.18
N MET A 58 -1.10 -2.03 7.10
CA MET A 58 -2.03 -2.13 8.23
C MET A 58 -1.38 -2.86 9.42
N GLN A 59 -0.69 -3.97 9.17
CA GLN A 59 0.06 -4.68 10.21
C GLN A 59 1.17 -3.80 10.83
N ILE A 60 1.84 -2.96 10.03
CA ILE A 60 2.81 -2.00 10.56
C ILE A 60 2.15 -1.02 11.52
N SER A 61 0.99 -0.48 11.17
CA SER A 61 0.27 0.46 12.04
C SER A 61 -0.09 -0.15 13.40
N GLU A 62 -0.42 -1.44 13.45
CA GLU A 62 -0.66 -2.18 14.69
C GLU A 62 0.63 -2.33 15.52
N VAL A 63 1.77 -2.61 14.87
CA VAL A 63 3.08 -2.68 15.53
C VAL A 63 3.50 -1.33 16.11
N LEU A 64 3.27 -0.22 15.38
CA LEU A 64 3.58 1.12 15.86
C LEU A 64 2.75 1.47 17.11
N LYS A 65 1.47 1.06 17.15
CA LYS A 65 0.60 1.23 18.34
C LYS A 65 1.12 0.47 19.56
N LEU A 66 1.63 -0.75 19.37
CA LEU A 66 2.18 -1.56 20.45
C LEU A 66 3.50 -1.02 21.00
N ARG A 67 4.29 -0.36 20.15
CA ARG A 67 5.63 0.13 20.50
C ARG A 67 5.58 1.34 21.43
N GLY A 68 4.55 2.20 21.32
CA GLY A 68 4.36 3.35 22.21
C GLY A 68 5.29 4.54 21.96
N ASP A 69 6.23 4.42 21.01
CA ASP A 69 7.17 5.48 20.61
C ASP A 69 6.52 6.56 19.71
N PHE A 70 5.33 6.27 19.17
CA PHE A 70 4.57 7.15 18.30
C PHE A 70 3.35 7.70 19.02
N GLU A 71 3.06 8.98 18.83
CA GLU A 71 1.83 9.58 19.33
C GLU A 71 0.63 9.12 18.48
N SER A 72 -0.56 9.13 19.07
CA SER A 72 -1.80 8.74 18.37
C SER A 72 -2.01 9.50 17.07
N ASP A 73 -1.72 10.81 17.04
CA ASP A 73 -1.89 11.67 15.87
C ASP A 73 -0.95 11.30 14.71
N GLU A 74 0.26 10.83 15.02
CA GLU A 74 1.24 10.39 14.03
C GLU A 74 0.80 9.06 13.39
N ILE A 75 0.25 8.16 14.20
CA ILE A 75 -0.31 6.89 13.72
C ILE A 75 -1.54 7.17 12.86
N ASP A 76 -2.42 8.09 13.29
CA ASP A 76 -3.62 8.48 12.56
C ASP A 76 -3.29 9.09 11.20
N LYS A 77 -2.22 9.88 11.08
CA LYS A 77 -1.70 10.38 9.79
C LYS A 77 -1.39 9.23 8.82
N TYR A 78 -0.75 8.15 9.29
CA TYR A 78 -0.46 7.00 8.44
C TYR A 78 -1.71 6.19 8.10
N ILE A 79 -2.65 6.05 9.03
CA ILE A 79 -3.96 5.43 8.77
C ILE A 79 -4.70 6.20 7.67
N GLN A 80 -4.76 7.53 7.76
CA GLN A 80 -5.38 8.38 6.73
C GLN A 80 -4.70 8.23 5.36
N LYS A 81 -3.36 8.20 5.31
CA LYS A 81 -2.61 7.93 4.08
C LYS A 81 -2.99 6.56 3.47
N SER A 82 -3.12 5.53 4.31
CA SER A 82 -3.57 4.21 3.86
C SER A 82 -4.97 4.25 3.26
N SER A 83 -5.93 4.93 3.92
CA SER A 83 -7.31 5.06 3.43
C SER A 83 -7.37 5.71 2.03
N VAL A 84 -6.63 6.80 1.82
CA VAL A 84 -6.57 7.48 0.51
C VAL A 84 -6.03 6.56 -0.58
N LEU A 85 -5.04 5.74 -0.25
CA LEU A 85 -4.46 4.81 -1.22
C LEU A 85 -5.38 3.61 -1.51
N ILE A 86 -6.16 3.15 -0.53
CA ILE A 86 -7.19 2.12 -0.72
C ILE A 86 -8.26 2.63 -1.69
N GLU A 87 -8.76 3.85 -1.49
CA GLU A 87 -9.75 4.46 -2.39
C GLU A 87 -9.22 4.53 -3.83
N LYS A 88 -7.97 4.98 -4.01
CA LYS A 88 -7.32 4.98 -5.34
C LYS A 88 -7.22 3.58 -5.95
N LEU A 89 -7.00 2.54 -5.14
CA LEU A 89 -6.95 1.16 -5.61
C LEU A 89 -8.33 0.69 -6.09
N GLU A 90 -9.40 1.03 -5.38
CA GLU A 90 -10.77 0.69 -5.77
C GLU A 90 -11.15 1.35 -7.10
N ILE A 91 -10.89 2.65 -7.24
CA ILE A 91 -11.12 3.39 -8.49
C ILE A 91 -10.37 2.72 -9.66
N LYS A 92 -9.10 2.37 -9.46
CA LYS A 92 -8.29 1.69 -10.50
C LYS A 92 -8.80 0.29 -10.82
N ARG A 93 -9.23 -0.46 -9.81
CA ARG A 93 -9.82 -1.80 -9.98
C ARG A 93 -11.08 -1.71 -10.83
N GLU A 94 -11.93 -0.73 -10.57
CA GLU A 94 -13.14 -0.50 -11.35
C GLU A 94 -12.82 -0.09 -12.80
N TYR A 95 -11.86 0.81 -13.00
CA TYR A 95 -11.40 1.20 -14.34
C TYR A 95 -10.90 -0.01 -15.16
N ILE A 96 -10.05 -0.85 -14.57
CA ILE A 96 -9.53 -2.06 -15.24
C ILE A 96 -10.66 -3.06 -15.53
N ARG A 97 -11.65 -3.19 -14.64
CA ARG A 97 -12.83 -4.04 -14.86
C ARG A 97 -13.67 -3.55 -16.05
N ARG A 98 -14.01 -2.26 -16.08
CA ARG A 98 -14.80 -1.63 -17.17
C ARG A 98 -14.08 -1.71 -18.52
N LYS A 99 -12.76 -1.50 -18.55
CA LYS A 99 -11.94 -1.63 -19.77
C LYS A 99 -12.01 -3.04 -20.37
N ARG A 100 -12.03 -4.08 -19.54
CA ARG A 100 -12.19 -5.47 -19.99
C ARG A 100 -13.58 -5.76 -20.55
N SER A 101 -14.63 -5.18 -19.95
CA SER A 101 -16.01 -5.31 -20.45
C SER A 101 -16.17 -4.69 -21.85
N TYR A 102 -15.54 -3.54 -22.11
CA TYR A 102 -15.58 -2.88 -23.41
C TYR A 102 -14.92 -3.69 -24.53
N SER A 103 -13.83 -4.41 -24.25
CA SER A 103 -13.18 -5.32 -25.21
C SER A 103 -13.97 -6.61 -25.48
N GLY A 104 -15.05 -6.87 -24.75
CA GLY A 104 -15.92 -8.03 -24.93
C GLY A 104 -17.13 -7.78 -25.84
N ILE A 105 -17.36 -6.55 -26.29
CA ILE A 105 -18.42 -6.24 -27.27
C ILE A 105 -17.83 -6.53 -28.66
N TYR A 106 -17.80 -7.81 -29.04
CA TYR A 106 -17.71 -8.18 -30.45
C TYR A 106 -19.03 -7.78 -31.09
N ILE A 107 -19.03 -6.64 -31.77
CA ILE A 107 -20.08 -6.32 -32.75
C ILE A 107 -19.86 -7.32 -33.90
N TYR A 108 -20.63 -8.40 -33.91
CA TYR A 108 -20.89 -9.13 -35.14
C TYR A 108 -21.74 -8.20 -36.01
N ALA A 109 -21.09 -7.52 -36.95
CA ALA A 109 -21.72 -6.84 -38.07
C ALA A 109 -21.56 -7.71 -39.32
#